data_AF-A0A529Y4C4-F1
#
_entry.id   AF-A0A529Y4C4-F1
#
_cell.length_a   1.000
_cell.length_b   1.000
_cell.length_c   1.000
_cell.angle_alpha   90.00
_cell.angle_beta   90.00
_cell.angle_gamma   90.00
#
_symmetry.space_group_name_H-M   'P 1'
#
loop_
_entity.id
_entity.type
_entity.pdbx_description
1 polymer ?
#
loop_
_entity_poly.entity_id
_entity_poly.type
_entity_poly.pdbx_seq_one_letter_code
_entity_poly.pdbx_strand_id
1 'polypeptide(L)'
;MKGKPLILAIQDFHAPGSLANSSSALSMYLNGAMATSWKDEAGSLSVSTAQIQKHVGSKEIPSGFFAQPGAEHISGVLFANSGTIAKFNRMGQLGKHHSNAVHVFRYGTHYNWDPNATRPFPFLYEIGDPEAPPESCRQGTELIRNPHALNPVPTEWLGAAVETTFANGQIVPLIAKGEDFLPYMSMTTHFPSTASND
;
A
#
# COMPACT_ATOMS: atom_id res chain seq x y z
N MET A 1 16.33 -21.95 8.39
CA MET A 1 16.22 -20.56 8.92
C MET A 1 15.55 -20.59 10.29
N LYS A 2 16.25 -20.97 11.37
CA LYS A 2 15.63 -21.08 12.70
C LYS A 2 15.64 -19.73 13.41
N GLY A 3 14.53 -19.33 14.02
CA GLY A 3 14.43 -18.12 14.84
C GLY A 3 14.46 -16.80 14.08
N LYS A 4 14.22 -16.81 12.76
CA LYS A 4 14.19 -15.59 11.94
C LYS A 4 12.76 -15.28 11.47
N PRO A 5 12.40 -14.00 11.33
CA PRO A 5 11.12 -13.63 10.72
C PRO A 5 11.00 -14.16 9.29
N LEU A 6 9.83 -14.68 8.94
CA LEU A 6 9.48 -15.11 7.58
C LEU A 6 8.38 -14.19 7.04
N ILE A 7 8.66 -13.53 5.92
CA ILE A 7 7.75 -12.55 5.32
C ILE A 7 7.40 -13.00 3.92
N LEU A 8 6.11 -12.95 3.58
CA LEU A 8 5.63 -13.21 2.23
C LEU A 8 5.52 -11.88 1.48
N ALA A 9 6.31 -11.68 0.43
CA ALA A 9 6.19 -10.52 -0.43
C ALA A 9 5.20 -10.80 -1.57
N ILE A 10 4.18 -9.95 -1.70
CA ILE A 10 3.09 -10.13 -2.65
C ILE A 10 2.88 -8.84 -3.44
N GLN A 11 2.72 -9.00 -4.75
CA GLN A 11 2.30 -7.95 -5.66
C GLN A 11 1.24 -8.50 -6.62
N ASP A 12 0.22 -7.69 -6.88
CA ASP A 12 -0.94 -8.12 -7.66
C ASP A 12 -0.69 -8.01 -9.18
N PHE A 13 -0.63 -9.17 -9.85
CA PHE A 13 -0.53 -9.30 -11.31
C PHE A 13 -1.62 -10.20 -11.89
N HIS A 14 -2.73 -10.42 -11.17
CA HIS A 14 -3.74 -11.40 -11.59
C HIS A 14 -4.48 -11.02 -12.88
N ALA A 15 -4.57 -9.73 -13.20
CA ALA A 15 -5.27 -9.20 -14.37
C ALA A 15 -4.70 -7.84 -14.83
N PRO A 16 -5.02 -7.39 -16.06
CA PRO A 16 -4.76 -6.01 -16.47
C PRO A 16 -5.37 -5.01 -15.50
N GLY A 17 -4.58 -4.05 -15.04
CA GLY A 17 -5.03 -3.02 -14.08
C GLY A 17 -5.01 -3.44 -12.61
N SER A 18 -4.62 -4.67 -12.27
CA SER A 18 -4.52 -5.16 -10.89
C SER A 18 -3.72 -4.25 -9.95
N LEU A 19 -2.71 -3.55 -10.47
CA LEU A 19 -1.89 -2.61 -9.70
C LEU A 19 -2.65 -1.36 -9.23
N ALA A 20 -3.88 -1.15 -9.71
CA ALA A 20 -4.77 -0.11 -9.20
C ALA A 20 -5.40 -0.47 -7.85
N ASN A 21 -5.38 -1.75 -7.46
CA ASN A 21 -5.89 -2.20 -6.17
C ASN A 21 -4.92 -1.83 -5.05
N SER A 22 -5.47 -1.40 -3.91
CA SER A 22 -4.73 -1.24 -2.67
C SER A 22 -4.64 -2.57 -1.90
N SER A 23 -3.91 -2.54 -0.80
CA SER A 23 -3.77 -3.63 0.17
C SER A 23 -5.05 -3.99 0.94
N SER A 24 -6.12 -3.19 0.83
CA SER A 24 -7.29 -3.29 1.72
C SER A 24 -7.92 -4.69 1.76
N ALA A 25 -8.18 -5.28 0.60
CA ALA A 25 -8.77 -6.62 0.51
C ALA A 25 -7.84 -7.71 1.09
N LEU A 26 -6.53 -7.58 0.87
CA LEU A 26 -5.53 -8.48 1.43
C LEU A 26 -5.48 -8.34 2.96
N SER A 27 -5.48 -7.12 3.48
CA SER A 27 -5.50 -6.85 4.93
C SER A 27 -6.75 -7.43 5.60
N MET A 28 -7.91 -7.29 4.95
CA MET A 28 -9.18 -7.86 5.43
C MET A 28 -9.14 -9.39 5.49
N TYR A 29 -8.58 -10.04 4.48
CA TYR A 29 -8.37 -11.48 4.48
C TYR A 29 -7.37 -11.94 5.54
N LEU A 30 -6.24 -11.24 5.68
CA LEU A 30 -5.19 -11.62 6.61
C LEU A 30 -5.64 -11.52 8.07
N ASN A 31 -6.32 -10.43 8.42
CA ASN A 31 -6.77 -10.17 9.79
C ASN A 31 -8.17 -10.72 10.10
N GLY A 32 -8.94 -11.11 9.09
CA GLY A 32 -10.32 -11.57 9.31
C GLY A 32 -11.26 -10.45 9.74
N ALA A 33 -10.94 -9.21 9.40
CA ALA A 33 -11.57 -8.02 9.96
C ALA A 33 -11.63 -6.89 8.94
N MET A 34 -12.71 -6.11 8.96
CA MET A 34 -12.91 -4.94 8.11
C MET A 34 -13.23 -3.73 8.98
N ALA A 35 -12.50 -2.64 8.77
CA ALA A 35 -12.88 -1.34 9.32
C ALA A 35 -14.18 -0.86 8.65
N THR A 36 -15.18 -0.55 9.45
CA THR A 36 -16.45 0.03 9.02
C THR A 36 -16.58 1.41 9.61
N SER A 37 -16.91 2.40 8.78
CA SER A 37 -16.98 3.79 9.20
C SER A 37 -18.33 4.42 8.90
N TRP A 38 -18.82 5.27 9.79
CA TRP A 38 -20.00 6.11 9.60
C TRP A 38 -19.76 7.48 10.23
N LYS A 39 -20.55 8.48 9.83
CA LYS A 39 -20.54 9.77 10.52
C LYS A 39 -21.53 9.71 11.67
N ASP A 40 -21.09 10.11 12.86
CA ASP A 40 -21.97 10.29 14.01
C ASP A 40 -22.85 11.54 13.86
N GLU A 41 -23.73 11.77 14.83
CA GLU A 41 -24.63 12.92 14.86
C GLU A 41 -23.89 14.28 14.89
N ALA A 42 -22.64 14.30 15.37
CA ALA A 42 -21.77 15.47 15.38
C ALA A 42 -20.99 15.65 14.06
N GLY A 43 -21.17 14.77 13.09
CA GLY A 43 -20.48 14.78 11.80
C GLY A 43 -19.05 14.25 11.84
N SER A 44 -18.59 13.72 12.98
CA SER A 44 -17.28 13.13 13.17
C SER A 44 -17.25 11.67 12.69
N LEU A 45 -16.10 11.22 12.20
CA LEU A 45 -15.94 9.85 11.71
C LEU A 45 -15.84 8.88 12.87
N SER A 46 -16.83 8.01 13.01
CA SER A 46 -16.81 6.85 13.90
C SER A 46 -16.37 5.61 13.13
N VAL A 47 -15.48 4.81 13.73
CA VAL A 47 -14.94 3.58 13.13
C VAL A 47 -15.17 2.40 14.08
N SER A 48 -15.74 1.33 13.56
CA SER A 48 -15.81 0.02 14.21
C SER A 48 -15.16 -1.03 13.33
N THR A 49 -15.07 -2.26 13.84
CA THR A 49 -14.50 -3.38 13.09
C THR A 49 -15.51 -4.50 13.00
N ALA A 50 -15.87 -4.87 11.78
CA ALA A 50 -16.70 -6.03 11.49
C ALA A 50 -15.80 -7.27 11.28
N GLN A 51 -16.18 -8.39 11.89
CA GLN A 51 -15.48 -9.66 11.69
C GLN A 51 -15.93 -10.31 10.38
N ILE A 52 -14.96 -10.80 9.61
CA ILE A 52 -15.18 -11.58 8.39
C ILE A 52 -14.80 -13.01 8.71
N GLN A 53 -15.75 -13.94 8.65
CA GLN A 53 -15.49 -15.34 8.94
C GLN A 53 -14.97 -16.09 7.70
N LYS A 54 -15.51 -15.78 6.53
CA LYS A 54 -15.23 -16.50 5.29
C LYS A 54 -15.46 -15.66 4.06
N HIS A 55 -14.86 -16.08 2.95
CA HIS A 55 -15.06 -15.53 1.61
C HIS A 55 -15.66 -16.62 0.73
N VAL A 56 -16.73 -16.28 -0.01
CA VAL A 56 -17.49 -17.22 -0.83
C VAL A 56 -17.41 -16.78 -2.29
N GLY A 57 -16.86 -17.64 -3.14
CA GLY A 57 -16.84 -17.50 -4.60
C GLY A 57 -17.13 -18.84 -5.25
N SER A 58 -16.27 -19.28 -6.18
CA SER A 58 -16.31 -20.67 -6.70
C SER A 58 -15.92 -21.73 -5.65
N LYS A 59 -15.29 -21.29 -4.56
CA LYS A 59 -15.01 -22.06 -3.36
C LYS A 59 -15.21 -21.18 -2.12
N GLU A 60 -15.38 -21.83 -0.98
CA GLU A 60 -15.38 -21.18 0.32
C GLU A 60 -13.97 -21.24 0.93
N ILE A 61 -13.45 -20.09 1.37
CA ILE A 61 -12.19 -20.01 2.11
C ILE A 61 -12.39 -19.28 3.44
N PRO A 62 -11.77 -19.74 4.54
CA PRO A 62 -11.80 -19.02 5.81
C PRO A 62 -11.02 -17.71 5.68
N SER A 63 -11.52 -16.65 6.32
CA SER A 63 -10.76 -15.42 6.51
C SER A 63 -9.83 -15.55 7.73
N GLY A 64 -9.12 -14.47 8.07
CA GLY A 64 -8.27 -14.44 9.26
C GLY A 64 -7.07 -15.37 9.13
N PHE A 65 -6.36 -15.33 8.01
CA PHE A 65 -5.19 -16.17 7.75
C PHE A 65 -4.22 -16.18 8.94
N PHE A 66 -3.95 -15.04 9.57
CA PHE A 66 -3.03 -14.96 10.71
C PHE A 66 -3.48 -15.72 11.95
N ALA A 67 -4.78 -16.00 12.10
CA ALA A 67 -5.33 -16.79 13.19
C ALA A 67 -5.44 -18.28 12.86
N GLN A 68 -5.07 -18.70 11.64
CA GLN A 68 -5.17 -20.11 11.23
C GLN A 68 -3.95 -20.92 11.71
N PRO A 69 -4.11 -22.23 11.97
CA PRO A 69 -3.00 -23.10 12.38
C PRO A 69 -1.85 -23.07 11.37
N GLY A 70 -0.62 -22.92 11.86
CA GLY A 70 0.60 -22.83 11.06
C GLY A 70 0.95 -21.41 10.62
N ALA A 71 0.02 -20.45 10.71
CA ALA A 71 0.29 -19.05 10.35
C ALA A 71 1.23 -18.35 11.33
N GLU A 72 1.40 -18.88 12.56
CA GLU A 72 2.37 -18.39 13.53
C GLU A 72 3.83 -18.45 13.02
N HIS A 73 4.09 -19.23 11.97
CA HIS A 73 5.39 -19.27 11.29
C HIS A 73 5.59 -18.14 10.27
N ILE A 74 4.54 -17.39 9.93
CA ILE A 74 4.58 -16.22 9.05
C ILE A 74 4.58 -14.97 9.91
N SER A 75 5.63 -14.16 9.82
CA SER A 75 5.80 -12.93 10.59
C SER A 75 5.00 -11.76 10.04
N GLY A 76 4.67 -11.79 8.75
CA GLY A 76 3.86 -10.79 8.09
C GLY A 76 3.84 -10.97 6.58
N VAL A 77 3.08 -10.11 5.92
CA VAL A 77 2.96 -10.05 4.47
C VAL A 77 3.33 -8.65 4.01
N LEU A 78 4.31 -8.54 3.13
CA LEU A 78 4.69 -7.28 2.48
C LEU A 78 3.92 -7.16 1.17
N PHE A 79 2.96 -6.24 1.12
CA PHE A 79 2.27 -5.84 -0.09
C PHE A 79 3.06 -4.77 -0.84
N ALA A 80 3.08 -4.86 -2.16
CA ALA A 80 3.45 -3.76 -3.04
C ALA A 80 2.55 -3.73 -4.29
N ASN A 81 2.20 -2.55 -4.79
CA ASN A 81 1.59 -2.38 -6.13
C ASN A 81 2.40 -1.46 -7.04
N SER A 82 3.54 -0.97 -6.56
CA SER A 82 4.39 0.00 -7.25
C SER A 82 5.76 -0.57 -7.66
N GLY A 83 6.04 -1.85 -7.39
CA GLY A 83 7.28 -2.55 -7.75
C GLY A 83 7.35 -2.91 -9.23
N THR A 84 7.30 -1.93 -10.13
CA THR A 84 7.20 -2.15 -11.59
C THR A 84 8.19 -1.30 -12.39
N ILE A 85 8.32 -1.64 -13.68
CA ILE A 85 9.09 -0.85 -14.66
C ILE A 85 8.64 0.61 -14.68
N ALA A 86 7.33 0.89 -14.50
CA ALA A 86 6.83 2.25 -14.44
C ALA A 86 7.49 3.06 -13.31
N LYS A 87 7.60 2.48 -12.10
CA LYS A 87 8.31 3.15 -10.99
C LYS A 87 9.80 3.30 -11.29
N PHE A 88 10.42 2.26 -11.82
CA PHE A 88 11.83 2.33 -12.22
C PHE A 88 12.09 3.48 -13.21
N ASN A 89 11.23 3.65 -14.22
CA ASN A 89 11.31 4.75 -15.18
C ASN A 89 11.16 6.12 -14.51
N ARG A 90 10.20 6.28 -13.58
CA ARG A 90 10.04 7.54 -12.82
C ARG A 90 11.26 7.86 -11.97
N MET A 91 11.80 6.88 -11.26
CA MET A 91 13.02 7.06 -10.46
C MET A 91 14.22 7.44 -11.34
N GLY A 92 14.32 6.86 -12.54
CA GLY A 92 15.33 7.24 -13.54
C GLY A 92 15.14 8.69 -14.02
N GLN A 93 13.90 9.10 -14.28
CA GLN A 93 13.55 10.46 -14.71
C GLN A 93 13.77 11.52 -13.61
N LEU A 94 13.70 11.15 -12.33
CA LEU A 94 14.11 12.03 -11.22
C LEU A 94 15.64 12.13 -11.07
N GLY A 95 16.39 11.27 -11.75
CA GLY A 95 17.84 11.20 -11.65
C GLY A 95 18.58 12.29 -12.45
N LYS A 96 19.89 12.36 -12.24
CA LYS A 96 20.79 13.30 -12.94
C LYS A 96 20.86 13.09 -14.46
N HIS A 97 20.46 11.91 -14.95
CA HIS A 97 20.53 11.52 -16.35
C HIS A 97 19.14 11.36 -16.98
N HIS A 98 18.19 12.19 -16.55
CA HIS A 98 16.85 12.21 -17.13
C HIS A 98 16.87 12.60 -18.62
N SER A 99 15.84 12.20 -19.34
CA SER A 99 15.70 12.53 -20.77
C SER A 99 14.63 13.59 -20.95
N ASN A 100 14.95 14.65 -21.70
CA ASN A 100 13.97 15.64 -22.13
C ASN A 100 13.13 15.17 -23.33
N ALA A 101 13.45 14.01 -23.91
CA ALA A 101 12.71 13.46 -25.04
C ALA A 101 11.38 12.79 -24.62
N VAL A 102 11.14 12.61 -23.33
CA VAL A 102 9.94 11.98 -22.78
C VAL A 102 9.43 12.77 -21.58
N HIS A 103 8.14 13.08 -21.61
CA HIS A 103 7.38 13.60 -20.49
C HIS A 103 6.72 12.42 -19.75
N VAL A 104 6.95 12.32 -18.45
CA VAL A 104 6.43 11.22 -17.62
C VAL A 104 5.45 11.79 -16.62
N PHE A 105 4.20 11.37 -16.70
CA PHE A 105 3.16 11.80 -15.75
C PHE A 105 2.82 10.66 -14.79
N ARG A 106 2.69 11.00 -13.51
CA ARG A 106 2.22 10.10 -12.46
C ARG A 106 0.88 10.58 -11.95
N TYR A 107 -0.07 9.66 -11.81
CA TYR A 107 -1.42 9.98 -11.36
C TYR A 107 -2.05 8.83 -10.58
N GLY A 108 -3.07 9.14 -9.79
CA GLY A 108 -3.81 8.14 -9.05
C GLY A 108 -4.47 8.72 -7.82
N THR A 109 -4.42 7.98 -6.71
CA THR A 109 -5.00 8.40 -5.43
C THR A 109 -4.01 8.18 -4.29
N HIS A 110 -4.04 9.06 -3.29
CA HIS A 110 -3.19 8.97 -2.10
C HIS A 110 -3.98 9.16 -0.81
N TYR A 111 -3.35 8.78 0.29
CA TYR A 111 -3.88 8.94 1.64
C TYR A 111 -4.30 10.38 1.91
N ASN A 112 -5.51 10.54 2.48
CA ASN A 112 -6.01 11.83 2.94
C ASN A 112 -5.78 11.91 4.45
N TRP A 113 -4.99 12.90 4.86
CA TRP A 113 -4.58 13.13 6.25
C TRP A 113 -5.67 13.74 7.13
N ASP A 114 -6.80 14.16 6.56
CA ASP A 114 -7.97 14.57 7.34
C ASP A 114 -8.47 13.36 8.15
N PRO A 115 -8.52 13.42 9.50
CA PRO A 115 -8.99 12.30 10.32
C PRO A 115 -10.46 11.92 10.06
N ASN A 116 -11.24 12.79 9.41
CA ASN A 116 -12.61 12.53 9.00
C ASN A 116 -12.74 12.09 7.52
N ALA A 117 -11.61 11.83 6.84
CA ALA A 117 -11.60 11.40 5.46
C ALA A 117 -12.19 9.98 5.31
N THR A 118 -13.16 9.86 4.41
CA THR A 118 -13.71 8.55 3.98
C THR A 118 -13.25 8.15 2.58
N ARG A 119 -12.50 9.03 1.90
CA ARG A 119 -12.03 8.85 0.53
C ARG A 119 -10.62 9.41 0.37
N PRO A 120 -9.79 8.77 -0.47
CA PRO A 120 -8.47 9.28 -0.79
C PRO A 120 -8.55 10.52 -1.69
N PHE A 121 -7.46 11.29 -1.77
CA PHE A 121 -7.37 12.41 -2.70
C PHE A 121 -6.79 11.98 -4.05
N PRO A 122 -7.30 12.50 -5.17
CA PRO A 122 -6.68 12.31 -6.47
C PRO A 122 -5.41 13.15 -6.58
N PHE A 123 -4.45 12.68 -7.38
CA PHE A 123 -3.27 13.46 -7.76
C PHE A 123 -2.91 13.23 -9.23
N LEU A 124 -2.24 14.21 -9.82
CA LEU A 124 -1.61 14.15 -11.14
C LEU A 124 -0.50 15.20 -11.17
N TYR A 125 0.70 14.79 -11.56
CA TYR A 125 1.83 15.70 -11.80
C TYR A 125 2.81 15.10 -12.80
N GLU A 126 3.64 15.96 -13.38
CA GLU A 126 4.80 15.56 -14.18
C GLU A 126 5.99 15.23 -13.28
N ILE A 127 6.74 14.19 -13.64
CA ILE A 127 7.94 13.81 -12.91
C ILE A 127 9.04 14.84 -13.15
N GLY A 128 9.55 15.41 -12.05
CA GLY A 128 10.53 16.51 -12.07
C GLY A 128 9.93 17.88 -11.74
N ASP A 129 8.61 17.99 -11.63
CA ASP A 129 7.95 19.20 -11.12
C ASP A 129 8.44 19.51 -9.70
N PRO A 130 9.00 20.72 -9.43
CA PRO A 130 9.51 21.09 -8.12
C PRO A 130 8.42 21.17 -7.02
N GLU A 131 7.16 21.33 -7.41
CA GLU A 131 6.03 21.36 -6.48
C GLU A 131 5.46 19.94 -6.22
N ALA A 132 5.92 18.93 -6.96
CA ALA A 132 5.48 17.55 -6.75
C ALA A 132 6.11 16.94 -5.48
N PRO A 133 5.36 16.10 -4.75
CA PRO A 133 5.90 15.42 -3.59
C PRO A 133 7.02 14.45 -3.99
N PRO A 134 8.08 14.32 -3.18
CA PRO A 134 9.19 13.41 -3.48
C PRO A 134 8.69 11.96 -3.55
N GLU A 135 9.17 11.18 -4.52
CA GLU A 135 8.88 9.74 -4.62
C GLU A 135 10.01 8.92 -3.97
N SER A 136 9.68 8.18 -2.92
CA SER A 136 10.61 7.23 -2.30
C SER A 136 10.45 5.82 -2.89
N CYS A 137 11.47 4.98 -2.71
CA CYS A 137 11.38 3.56 -3.03
C CYS A 137 10.31 2.83 -2.19
N ARG A 138 9.95 3.37 -1.02
CA ARG A 138 8.98 2.77 -0.08
C ARG A 138 7.54 2.99 -0.51
N GLN A 139 7.24 4.09 -1.22
CA GLN A 139 5.87 4.42 -1.62
C GLN A 139 5.18 3.29 -2.38
N GLY A 140 3.93 3.00 -1.99
CA GLY A 140 3.12 1.89 -2.52
C GLY A 140 3.45 0.53 -1.90
N THR A 141 4.05 0.51 -0.71
CA THR A 141 4.28 -0.71 0.08
C THR A 141 3.58 -0.66 1.43
N GLU A 142 3.06 -1.79 1.87
CA GLU A 142 2.50 -1.98 3.20
C GLU A 142 2.98 -3.31 3.79
N LEU A 143 3.57 -3.28 4.99
CA LEU A 143 3.87 -4.49 5.76
C LEU A 143 2.74 -4.78 6.73
N ILE A 144 1.94 -5.80 6.43
CA ILE A 144 0.86 -6.27 7.30
C ILE A 144 1.45 -7.31 8.25
N ARG A 145 1.62 -6.94 9.52
CA ARG A 145 2.29 -7.75 10.54
C ARG A 145 1.33 -8.79 11.11
N ASN A 146 1.82 -10.01 11.30
CA ASN A 146 1.07 -11.05 12.00
C ASN A 146 1.20 -10.86 13.52
N PRO A 147 0.12 -10.54 14.26
CA PRO A 147 0.16 -10.39 15.71
C PRO A 147 0.42 -11.72 16.45
N HIS A 148 0.28 -12.86 15.77
CA HIS A 148 0.47 -14.21 16.32
C HIS A 148 1.81 -14.85 15.93
N ALA A 149 2.73 -14.10 15.33
CA ALA A 149 4.00 -14.64 14.85
C ALA A 149 4.92 -15.14 15.99
N LEU A 150 5.49 -16.34 15.83
CA LEU A 150 6.54 -16.85 16.72
C LEU A 150 7.83 -16.04 16.65
N ASN A 151 8.13 -15.45 15.48
CA ASN A 151 9.30 -14.61 15.25
C ASN A 151 8.83 -13.27 14.68
N PRO A 152 8.38 -12.31 15.51
CA PRO A 152 7.84 -11.05 15.02
C PRO A 152 8.91 -10.19 14.32
N VAL A 153 8.48 -9.38 13.37
CA VAL A 153 9.34 -8.42 12.68
C VAL A 153 9.67 -7.26 13.64
N PRO A 154 10.90 -6.76 13.75
CA PRO A 154 11.17 -5.51 14.48
C PRO A 154 10.47 -4.31 13.81
N THR A 155 10.08 -3.30 14.58
CA THR A 155 9.41 -2.09 14.08
C THR A 155 10.28 -1.34 13.06
N GLU A 156 9.68 -0.83 11.98
CA GLU A 156 10.34 -0.12 10.87
C GLU A 156 11.46 -0.91 10.13
N TRP A 157 11.55 -2.23 10.31
CA TRP A 157 12.70 -3.01 9.86
C TRP A 157 12.84 -3.13 8.34
N LEU A 158 11.73 -3.37 7.62
CA LEU A 158 11.78 -3.55 6.16
C LEU A 158 11.79 -2.23 5.39
N GLY A 159 11.48 -1.11 6.06
CA GLY A 159 11.29 0.17 5.38
C GLY A 159 10.10 0.16 4.41
N ALA A 160 8.99 -0.51 4.77
CA ALA A 160 7.73 -0.26 4.08
C ALA A 160 7.25 1.17 4.36
N ALA A 161 6.42 1.75 3.47
CA ALA A 161 5.88 3.08 3.70
C ALA A 161 4.89 3.09 4.88
N VAL A 162 4.10 2.02 4.99
CA VAL A 162 3.18 1.77 6.10
C VAL A 162 3.42 0.38 6.64
N GLU A 163 3.39 0.23 7.96
CA GLU A 163 3.33 -1.06 8.63
C GLU A 163 2.04 -1.13 9.44
N THR A 164 1.23 -2.18 9.27
CA THR A 164 -0.02 -2.34 9.99
C THR A 164 0.05 -3.53 10.94
N THR A 165 -0.55 -3.40 12.11
CA THR A 165 -0.76 -4.50 13.07
C THR A 165 -2.20 -4.49 13.53
N PHE A 166 -2.81 -5.66 13.71
CA PHE A 166 -4.12 -5.77 14.33
C PHE A 166 -3.97 -5.86 15.86
N ALA A 167 -4.49 -4.86 16.57
CA ALA A 167 -4.42 -4.77 18.03
C ALA A 167 -5.71 -4.17 18.58
N ASN A 168 -6.19 -4.69 19.73
CA ASN A 168 -7.41 -4.22 20.40
C ASN A 168 -8.65 -4.14 19.49
N GLY A 169 -8.76 -5.08 18.55
CA GLY A 169 -9.87 -5.14 17.60
C GLY A 169 -9.81 -4.11 16.47
N GLN A 170 -8.67 -3.43 16.27
CA GLN A 170 -8.48 -2.41 15.24
C GLN A 170 -7.19 -2.64 14.46
N ILE A 171 -7.16 -2.14 13.22
CA ILE A 171 -5.93 -2.05 12.42
C ILE A 171 -5.20 -0.77 12.84
N VAL A 172 -3.99 -0.91 13.37
CA VAL A 172 -3.15 0.20 13.81
C VAL A 172 -2.03 0.40 12.79
N PRO A 173 -2.03 1.52 12.04
CA PRO A 173 -0.96 1.86 11.13
C PRO A 173 0.20 2.54 11.84
N LEU A 174 1.42 2.20 11.42
CA LEU A 174 2.65 2.94 11.67
C LEU A 174 3.17 3.43 10.32
N ILE A 175 3.23 4.75 10.14
CA ILE A 175 3.74 5.37 8.92
C ILE A 175 5.23 5.63 9.11
N ALA A 176 6.03 5.21 8.14
CA ALA A 176 7.47 5.40 8.21
C ALA A 176 7.84 6.88 8.20
N LYS A 177 8.83 7.25 9.03
CA LYS A 177 9.31 8.62 9.10
C LYS A 177 9.74 9.15 7.73
N GLY A 178 9.24 10.34 7.36
CA GLY A 178 9.54 11.02 6.10
C GLY A 178 8.67 10.59 4.91
N GLU A 179 7.67 9.73 5.13
CA GLU A 179 6.67 9.37 4.11
C GLU A 179 5.41 10.23 4.27
N ASP A 180 5.42 11.41 3.65
CA ASP A 180 4.29 12.34 3.70
C ASP A 180 3.29 12.13 2.54
N PHE A 181 3.68 11.31 1.55
CA PHE A 181 2.88 10.99 0.37
C PHE A 181 2.69 9.48 0.21
N LEU A 182 1.50 8.99 0.53
CA LEU A 182 1.16 7.56 0.57
C LEU A 182 0.17 7.20 -0.54
N PRO A 183 0.63 6.78 -1.74
CA PRO A 183 -0.26 6.40 -2.82
C PRO A 183 -0.97 5.08 -2.53
N TYR A 184 -2.30 5.04 -2.72
CA TYR A 184 -3.08 3.79 -2.77
C TYR A 184 -3.05 3.17 -4.16
N MET A 185 -3.17 4.02 -5.19
CA MET A 185 -3.07 3.68 -6.60
C MET A 185 -2.11 4.66 -7.26
N SER A 186 -1.19 4.15 -8.09
CA SER A 186 -0.22 4.98 -8.81
C SER A 186 0.00 4.43 -10.22
N MET A 187 -0.42 5.19 -11.22
CA MET A 187 -0.26 4.91 -12.63
C MET A 187 0.79 5.81 -13.25
N THR A 188 1.28 5.43 -14.43
CA THR A 188 2.25 6.24 -15.18
C THR A 188 1.92 6.21 -16.65
N THR A 189 2.03 7.37 -17.27
CA THR A 189 1.96 7.51 -18.72
C THR A 189 3.20 8.23 -19.22
N HIS A 190 3.61 7.89 -20.43
CA HIS A 190 4.76 8.44 -21.11
C HIS A 190 4.29 9.11 -22.40
N PHE A 191 4.73 10.35 -22.63
CA PHE A 191 4.51 11.06 -23.88
C PHE A 191 5.85 11.46 -24.48
N PRO A 192 6.06 11.28 -25.79
CA PRO A 192 7.23 11.82 -26.44
C PRO A 192 7.19 13.36 -26.38
N SER A 193 8.35 13.99 -26.21
CA SER A 193 8.47 15.43 -26.43
C SER A 193 8.33 15.72 -27.92
N THR A 194 7.54 16.74 -28.27
CA THR A 194 7.40 17.23 -29.65
C THR A 194 8.34 18.39 -29.95
N ALA A 195 9.23 18.76 -29.02
CA ALA A 195 10.26 19.74 -29.31
C ALA A 195 11.22 19.16 -30.35
N SER A 196 11.37 19.85 -31.48
CA SER A 196 12.47 19.56 -32.40
C SER A 196 13.77 19.67 -31.61
N ASN A 197 14.65 18.68 -31.76
CA ASN A 197 16.06 18.90 -31.49
C ASN A 197 16.52 19.88 -32.57
N ASP A 198 16.47 21.17 -32.27
CA ASP A 198 17.23 22.18 -33.01
C ASP A 198 18.73 21.89 -32.91
#